data_AF-A0A379ABR5-F1
#
_entry.id   AF-A0A379ABR5-F1
#
_cell.length_a   1.000
_cell.length_b   1.000
_cell.length_c   1.000
_cell.angle_alpha   90.00
_cell.angle_beta   90.00
_cell.angle_gamma   90.00
#
_symmetry.space_group_name_H-M   'P 1'
#
loop_
_entity.id
_entity.type
_entity.pdbx_description
1 polymer ?
#
loop_
_entity_poly.entity_id
_entity_poly.type
_entity_poly.pdbx_seq_one_letter_code
_entity_poly.pdbx_strand_id
1 'polypeptide(L)'
;MAAVHAGLKGTLAGVLTRAVEKLCEQGCEPQNLMVAIGPAMGPCCYELAEPQLAEIAQNPALASGLRWHQNQPVNPLAQRPQAAARQQGVWFDLPALATHLLVAGGCAGCADR
;
A
#
# COMPACT_ATOMS: atom_id res chain seq x y z
N MET A 1 -16.99 -12.00 0.73
CA MET A 1 -16.45 -10.75 1.31
C MET A 1 -15.20 -11.10 2.10
N ALA A 2 -14.17 -10.26 2.06
CA ALA A 2 -12.96 -10.40 2.86
C ALA A 2 -12.60 -9.05 3.49
N ALA A 3 -11.94 -9.09 4.65
CA ALA A 3 -11.30 -7.94 5.27
C ALA A 3 -9.84 -8.32 5.55
N VAL A 4 -8.91 -7.47 5.13
CA VAL A 4 -7.48 -7.79 5.15
C VAL A 4 -6.73 -6.67 5.85
N HIS A 5 -5.88 -7.03 6.81
CA HIS A 5 -4.91 -6.10 7.38
C HIS A 5 -3.60 -6.16 6.60
N ALA A 6 -3.29 -5.09 5.87
CA ALA A 6 -2.12 -5.00 5.00
C ALA A 6 -1.14 -3.91 5.46
N GLY A 7 -0.43 -4.14 6.57
CA GLY A 7 0.77 -3.36 6.90
C GLY A 7 1.91 -3.62 5.91
N LEU A 8 3.02 -2.88 5.98
CA LEU A 8 4.14 -3.03 5.04
C LEU A 8 4.60 -4.49 4.94
N LYS A 9 4.93 -5.14 6.08
CA LYS A 9 5.35 -6.55 6.09
C LYS A 9 4.34 -7.48 5.41
N GLY A 10 3.05 -7.31 5.67
CA GLY A 10 2.00 -8.14 5.07
C GLY A 10 1.83 -7.88 3.58
N THR A 11 1.93 -6.62 3.17
CA THR A 11 1.88 -6.20 1.76
C THR A 11 3.04 -6.81 0.98
N LEU A 12 4.26 -6.72 1.51
CA LEU A 12 5.46 -7.34 0.93
C LEU A 12 5.36 -8.87 0.88
N ALA A 13 4.69 -9.48 1.86
CA ALA A 13 4.43 -10.93 1.88
C ALA A 13 3.26 -11.37 0.97
N GLY A 14 2.62 -10.45 0.26
CA GLY A 14 1.58 -10.74 -0.73
C GLY A 14 0.17 -10.96 -0.16
N VAL A 15 -0.13 -10.46 1.04
CA VAL A 15 -1.45 -10.67 1.68
C VAL A 15 -2.63 -10.22 0.81
N LEU A 16 -2.46 -9.15 0.03
CA LEU A 16 -3.49 -8.62 -0.89
C LEU A 16 -3.74 -9.59 -2.05
N THR A 17 -2.68 -10.03 -2.72
CA THR A 17 -2.75 -11.01 -3.81
C THR A 17 -3.41 -12.31 -3.34
N ARG A 18 -3.01 -12.82 -2.16
CA ARG A 18 -3.62 -14.02 -1.58
C ARG A 18 -5.11 -13.85 -1.28
N ALA A 19 -5.53 -12.68 -0.81
CA ALA A 19 -6.94 -12.42 -0.57
C ALA A 19 -7.76 -12.40 -1.86
N VAL A 20 -7.24 -11.80 -2.94
CA VAL A 20 -7.87 -11.81 -4.27
C VAL A 20 -7.98 -13.24 -4.78
N GLU A 21 -6.87 -14.01 -4.77
CA GLU A 21 -6.85 -15.42 -5.18
C GLU A 21 -7.93 -16.24 -4.44
N LYS A 22 -8.07 -16.06 -3.11
CA LYS A 22 -9.07 -16.76 -2.32
C LYS A 22 -10.52 -16.40 -2.66
N LEU A 23 -10.79 -15.17 -3.06
CA LEU A 23 -12.10 -14.79 -3.57
C LEU A 23 -12.35 -15.38 -4.97
N CYS A 24 -11.32 -15.46 -5.80
CA CYS A 24 -11.43 -16.07 -7.12
C CYS A 24 -11.65 -17.58 -7.06
N GLU A 25 -11.01 -18.29 -6.11
CA GLU A 25 -11.28 -19.70 -5.81
C GLU A 25 -12.76 -19.94 -5.44
N GLN A 26 -13.47 -18.92 -4.95
CA GLN A 26 -14.91 -18.97 -4.64
C GLN A 26 -15.80 -18.60 -5.83
N GLY A 27 -15.23 -18.46 -7.03
CA GLY A 27 -15.94 -18.16 -8.28
C GLY A 27 -16.05 -16.66 -8.61
N CYS A 28 -15.31 -15.79 -7.93
CA CYS A 28 -15.23 -14.37 -8.31
C CYS A 28 -14.21 -14.17 -9.45
N GLU A 29 -14.46 -13.17 -10.28
CA GLU A 29 -13.46 -12.64 -11.22
C GLU A 29 -12.79 -11.42 -10.58
N PRO A 30 -11.46 -11.24 -10.66
CA PRO A 30 -10.77 -10.10 -10.07
C PRO A 30 -11.37 -8.73 -10.48
N GLN A 31 -11.73 -8.60 -11.75
CA GLN A 31 -12.33 -7.38 -12.31
C GLN A 31 -13.71 -7.05 -11.73
N ASN A 32 -14.41 -8.03 -11.14
CA ASN A 32 -15.69 -7.84 -10.47
C ASN A 32 -15.55 -7.58 -8.97
N LEU A 33 -14.33 -7.62 -8.42
CA LEU A 33 -14.08 -7.32 -7.02
C LEU A 33 -14.16 -5.81 -6.76
N MET A 34 -15.07 -5.42 -5.88
CA MET A 34 -15.11 -4.07 -5.33
C MET A 34 -14.15 -3.99 -4.14
N VAL A 35 -13.08 -3.20 -4.27
CA VAL A 35 -12.07 -3.04 -3.23
C VAL A 35 -12.06 -1.61 -2.71
N ALA A 36 -11.99 -1.46 -1.39
CA ALA A 36 -11.79 -0.18 -0.72
C ALA A 36 -10.58 -0.29 0.21
N ILE A 37 -9.71 0.71 0.18
CA ILE A 37 -8.63 0.90 1.16
C ILE A 37 -9.16 1.92 2.17
N GLY A 38 -9.24 1.51 3.43
CA GLY A 38 -9.61 2.42 4.51
C GLY A 38 -8.48 3.40 4.87
N PRO A 39 -8.70 4.31 5.84
CA PRO A 39 -7.67 5.20 6.33
C PRO A 39 -6.41 4.43 6.75
N ALA A 40 -5.28 4.83 6.18
CA ALA A 40 -3.99 4.18 6.36
C ALA A 40 -2.87 5.21 6.55
N MET A 41 -1.70 4.75 7.02
CA MET A 41 -0.52 5.60 7.12
C MET A 41 0.01 5.91 5.71
N GLY A 42 -0.36 7.07 5.18
CA GLY A 42 0.18 7.62 3.94
C GLY A 42 1.54 8.29 4.13
N PRO A 43 2.11 8.84 3.04
CA PRO A 43 3.48 9.38 3.05
C PRO A 43 3.64 10.59 3.97
N CYS A 44 2.57 11.29 4.35
CA CYS A 44 2.64 12.37 5.36
C CYS A 44 3.06 11.90 6.76
N CYS A 45 2.97 10.60 7.05
CA CYS A 45 3.22 10.02 8.37
C CYS A 45 4.06 8.74 8.36
N TYR A 46 4.27 8.10 7.21
CA TYR A 46 5.04 6.86 7.11
C TYR A 46 6.48 7.14 6.72
N GLU A 47 7.35 7.28 7.72
CA GLU A 47 8.79 7.33 7.52
C GLU A 47 9.37 5.92 7.39
N LEU A 48 10.15 5.68 6.34
CA LEU A 48 10.81 4.41 6.03
C LEU A 48 12.31 4.62 5.87
N ALA A 49 13.13 3.71 6.40
CA ALA A 49 14.58 3.80 6.26
C ALA A 49 15.00 3.58 4.79
N GLU A 50 15.96 4.37 4.28
CA GLU A 50 16.45 4.25 2.90
C GLU A 50 16.95 2.84 2.54
N PRO A 51 17.71 2.12 3.40
CA PRO A 51 18.13 0.75 3.07
C PRO A 51 16.96 -0.21 2.88
N GLN A 52 15.87 0.00 3.64
CA GLN A 52 14.67 -0.82 3.53
C GLN A 52 13.92 -0.53 2.22
N LEU A 53 13.86 0.74 1.78
CA LEU A 53 13.33 1.07 0.45
C LEU A 53 14.15 0.38 -0.64
N ALA A 54 15.47 0.41 -0.55
CA ALA A 54 16.36 -0.21 -1.52
C ALA A 54 16.18 -1.75 -1.58
N GLU A 55 15.93 -2.39 -0.44
CA GLU A 55 15.60 -3.83 -0.37
C GLU A 55 14.27 -4.11 -1.07
N ILE A 56 13.22 -3.34 -0.78
CA ILE A 56 11.89 -3.50 -1.41
C ILE A 56 11.99 -3.33 -2.94
N ALA A 57 12.78 -2.36 -3.40
CA ALA A 57 12.98 -2.07 -4.83
C ALA A 57 13.67 -3.20 -5.60
N GLN A 58 14.35 -4.15 -4.93
CA GLN A 58 14.94 -5.32 -5.58
C GLN A 58 13.89 -6.33 -6.06
N ASN A 59 12.65 -6.24 -5.56
CA ASN A 59 11.55 -7.08 -6.03
C ASN A 59 10.85 -6.43 -7.23
N PRO A 60 10.96 -6.98 -8.45
CA PRO A 60 10.38 -6.37 -9.65
C PRO A 60 8.86 -6.23 -9.60
N ALA A 61 8.17 -7.15 -8.91
CA ALA A 61 6.71 -7.09 -8.75
C ALA A 61 6.26 -5.92 -7.85
N LEU A 62 7.15 -5.39 -7.01
CA LEU A 62 6.88 -4.26 -6.13
C LEU A 62 7.39 -2.94 -6.71
N ALA A 63 8.54 -2.99 -7.40
CA ALA A 63 9.27 -1.82 -7.87
C ALA A 63 8.42 -0.84 -8.70
N SER A 64 7.52 -1.35 -9.56
CA SER A 64 6.62 -0.52 -10.39
C SER A 64 5.56 0.26 -9.61
N GLY A 65 5.30 -0.14 -8.36
CA GLY A 65 4.30 0.48 -7.50
C GLY A 65 4.87 1.38 -6.41
N LEU A 66 6.20 1.45 -6.26
CA LEU A 66 6.82 2.22 -5.18
C LEU A 66 6.64 3.72 -5.41
N ARG A 67 6.02 4.37 -4.42
CA ARG A 67 5.93 5.83 -4.34
C ARG A 67 6.45 6.28 -2.98
N TRP A 68 7.24 7.34 -3.00
CA TRP A 68 7.86 7.91 -1.80
C TRP A 68 8.28 9.36 -2.06
N HIS A 69 8.53 10.10 -0.98
CA HIS A 69 9.01 11.48 -1.02
C HIS A 69 10.30 11.63 -0.20
N GLN A 70 11.23 12.47 -0.65
CA GLN A 70 12.44 12.79 0.12
C GLN A 70 12.12 13.60 1.38
N ASN A 71 11.21 14.57 1.25
CA ASN A 71 10.78 15.45 2.35
C ASN A 71 9.40 15.05 2.84
N GLN A 72 9.12 15.28 4.13
CA GLN A 72 7.83 14.97 4.72
C GLN A 72 6.70 15.77 4.06
N PRO A 73 5.71 15.12 3.42
CA PRO A 73 4.53 15.81 2.92
C PRO A 73 3.67 16.34 4.06
N VAL A 74 3.14 17.55 3.89
CA VAL A 74 2.10 18.10 4.78
C VAL A 74 0.73 17.65 4.25
N ASN A 75 -0.07 17.06 5.12
CA ASN A 75 -1.43 16.65 4.82
C ASN A 75 -2.41 17.49 5.67
N PRO A 76 -3.06 18.53 5.10
CA PRO A 76 -4.01 19.35 5.83
C PRO A 76 -5.28 18.59 6.24
N LEU A 77 -5.52 17.40 5.66
CA LEU A 77 -6.64 16.51 5.98
C LEU A 77 -6.27 15.45 7.03
N ALA A 78 -5.07 15.52 7.62
CA ALA A 78 -4.66 14.58 8.65
C ALA A 78 -5.59 14.67 9.87
N GLN A 79 -6.26 13.57 10.20
CA GLN A 79 -7.19 13.49 11.33
C GLN A 79 -6.49 13.48 12.70
N ARG A 80 -5.19 13.19 12.71
CA ARG A 80 -4.33 13.15 13.90
C ARG A 80 -3.11 14.04 13.66
N PRO A 81 -2.44 14.51 14.72
CA PRO A 81 -1.15 15.18 14.56
C PRO A 81 -0.23 14.36 13.66
N GLN A 82 0.31 14.99 12.62
CA GLN A 82 1.23 14.32 11.71
C GLN A 82 2.46 13.82 12.48
N ALA A 83 3.04 12.73 12.00
CA ALA A 83 4.27 12.20 12.57
C ALA A 83 5.37 13.27 12.56
N ALA A 84 6.29 13.25 13.51
CA ALA A 84 7.54 13.96 13.39
C ALA A 84 8.59 12.99 12.81
N ALA A 85 9.45 13.49 11.93
CA ALA A 85 10.62 12.75 11.46
C ALA A 85 11.41 12.24 12.67
N ARG A 86 11.74 10.95 12.66
CA ARG A 86 12.53 10.29 13.72
C ARG A 86 13.94 9.94 13.26
N GLN A 87 14.16 9.84 11.96
CA GLN A 87 15.43 9.41 11.38
C GLN A 87 15.71 10.12 10.05
N GLN A 88 16.81 9.74 9.39
CA GLN A 88 17.03 10.11 7.99
C GLN A 88 16.48 8.97 7.13
N GLY A 89 15.29 9.18 6.59
CA GLY A 89 14.58 8.22 5.76
C GLY A 89 13.73 8.90 4.69
N VAL A 90 12.99 8.08 3.97
CA VAL A 90 12.01 8.53 2.97
C VAL A 90 10.59 8.48 3.54
N TRP A 91 9.68 9.20 2.90
CA TRP A 91 8.27 9.24 3.27
C TRP A 91 7.46 8.37 2.31
N PHE A 92 7.17 7.15 2.76
CA PHE A 92 6.70 6.05 1.93
C PHE A 92 5.18 6.05 1.78
N ASP A 93 4.69 5.78 0.57
CA ASP A 93 3.26 5.71 0.28
C ASP A 93 2.79 4.25 0.20
N LEU A 94 2.52 3.68 1.38
CA LEU A 94 2.01 2.31 1.48
C LEU A 94 0.64 2.12 0.80
N PRO A 95 -0.35 3.03 0.95
CA PRO A 95 -1.62 2.93 0.23
C PRO A 95 -1.45 2.88 -1.30
N ALA A 96 -0.52 3.66 -1.86
CA ALA A 96 -0.23 3.60 -3.29
C ALA A 96 0.36 2.25 -3.71
N LEU A 97 1.28 1.66 -2.93
CA LEU A 97 1.80 0.33 -3.22
C LEU A 97 0.67 -0.72 -3.17
N ALA A 98 -0.17 -0.68 -2.13
CA ALA A 98 -1.31 -1.59 -2.01
C ALA A 98 -2.27 -1.47 -3.21
N THR A 99 -2.58 -0.24 -3.61
CA THR A 99 -3.41 0.04 -4.79
C THR A 99 -2.79 -0.53 -6.06
N HIS A 100 -1.49 -0.31 -6.27
CA HIS A 100 -0.78 -0.85 -7.43
C HIS A 100 -0.88 -2.38 -7.49
N LEU A 101 -0.69 -3.07 -6.36
CA LEU A 101 -0.75 -4.53 -6.31
C LEU A 101 -2.15 -5.08 -6.58
N LEU A 102 -3.19 -4.41 -6.10
CA LEU A 102 -4.57 -4.79 -6.36
C LEU A 102 -4.93 -4.61 -7.85
N VAL A 103 -4.53 -3.49 -8.45
CA VAL A 103 -4.73 -3.22 -9.88
C VAL A 103 -3.93 -4.21 -10.74
N ALA A 104 -2.67 -4.48 -10.39
CA ALA A 104 -1.85 -5.48 -11.06
C ALA A 104 -2.43 -6.91 -10.92
N GLY A 105 -3.14 -7.17 -9.82
CA GLY A 105 -3.91 -8.40 -9.59
C GLY A 105 -5.25 -8.46 -10.34
N GLY A 106 -5.55 -7.47 -11.20
CA GLY A 106 -6.76 -7.45 -12.04
C GLY A 106 -8.00 -6.85 -11.38
N CYS A 107 -7.89 -6.24 -10.20
CA CYS A 107 -9.02 -5.51 -9.60
C CYS A 107 -9.30 -4.23 -10.39
N ALA A 108 -10.56 -4.01 -10.79
CA ALA A 108 -10.96 -2.93 -11.70
C ALA A 108 -10.79 -1.50 -11.12
N GLY A 109 -10.53 -1.38 -9.82
CA GLY A 109 -10.22 -0.11 -9.17
C GLY A 109 -10.37 -0.20 -7.66
N CYS A 110 -9.67 0.67 -6.95
CA CYS A 110 -9.87 0.88 -5.52
C CYS A 110 -10.61 2.21 -5.32
N ALA A 111 -11.74 2.18 -4.61
CA ALA A 111 -12.39 3.42 -4.20
C ALA A 111 -11.64 3.97 -2.98
N ASP A 112 -10.88 5.05 -3.18
CA ASP A 112 -10.39 5.90 -2.08
C ASP A 112 -11.61 6.61 -1.47
N ARG A 113 -11.79 6.50 -0.16
CA ARG A 113 -12.93 7.09 0.55
C ARG A 113 -12.47 7.96 1.70
#